data_AF-A0A974HZ71-F1
#
_entry.id   AF-A0A974HZ71-F1
#
_cell.length_a   1.000
_cell.length_b   1.000
_cell.length_c   1.000
_cell.angle_alpha   90.00
_cell.angle_beta   90.00
_cell.angle_gamma   90.00
#
_symmetry.space_group_name_H-M   'P 1'
#
loop_
_entity.id
_entity.type
_entity.pdbx_description
1 polymer ?
#
loop_
_entity_poly.entity_id
_entity_poly.type
_entity_poly.pdbx_seq_one_letter_code
_entity_poly.pdbx_strand_id
1 'polypeptide(L)'
;MGMYPCIGCTQCPNVIRGRDFIHPGTGHFTCTSKYVIYALTCPCGYIYIGETTQMVKSRISQHKSSINLGNDRLLVSKHFNDMGHNADQFKFIVLEGIPPLKYGGDREQKLKQREEW
;
A
#
# COMPACT_ATOMS: atom_id res chain seq x y z
N MET A 1 -12.39 11.78 -5.07
CA MET A 1 -10.92 11.68 -5.01
C MET A 1 -10.57 10.45 -4.21
N GLY A 2 -9.55 9.72 -4.62
CA GLY A 2 -9.27 8.37 -4.13
C GLY A 2 -8.61 7.50 -5.20
N MET A 3 -8.79 6.20 -5.09
CA MET A 3 -8.22 5.23 -6.03
C MET A 3 -9.15 4.93 -7.21
N TYR A 4 -8.57 4.96 -8.42
CA TYR A 4 -9.27 4.73 -9.68
C TYR A 4 -8.79 3.44 -10.33
N PRO A 5 -9.71 2.66 -10.93
CA PRO A 5 -9.37 1.38 -11.51
C PRO A 5 -8.44 1.54 -12.72
N CYS A 6 -7.45 0.66 -12.81
CA CYS A 6 -6.61 0.52 -13.99
C CYS A 6 -7.19 -0.56 -14.92
N ILE A 7 -6.99 -0.42 -16.23
CA ILE A 7 -7.35 -1.44 -17.22
C ILE A 7 -6.41 -2.65 -17.06
N GLY A 8 -6.97 -3.85 -16.84
CA GLY A 8 -6.21 -5.10 -16.78
C GLY A 8 -5.29 -5.27 -15.56
N CYS A 9 -5.45 -4.47 -14.50
CA CYS A 9 -4.59 -4.59 -13.33
C CYS A 9 -5.11 -5.64 -12.33
N THR A 10 -4.26 -6.60 -11.99
CA THR A 10 -4.55 -7.68 -11.03
C THR A 10 -4.64 -7.20 -9.57
N GLN A 11 -4.19 -5.98 -9.27
CA GLN A 11 -4.25 -5.43 -7.91
C GLN A 11 -5.53 -4.64 -7.66
N CYS A 12 -6.16 -4.07 -8.69
CA CYS A 12 -7.40 -3.28 -8.56
C CYS A 12 -8.57 -3.99 -7.86
N PRO A 13 -8.75 -5.33 -7.94
CA PRO A 13 -9.78 -6.02 -7.17
C PRO A 13 -9.65 -5.86 -5.64
N ASN A 14 -8.42 -5.68 -5.13
CA ASN A 14 -8.14 -5.57 -3.70
C ASN A 14 -8.15 -4.12 -3.20
N VAL A 15 -8.65 -3.18 -4.00
CA VAL A 15 -8.71 -1.77 -3.64
C VAL A 15 -9.93 -1.49 -2.78
N ILE A 16 -9.75 -0.79 -1.66
CA ILE A 16 -10.85 -0.27 -0.85
C ILE A 16 -11.57 0.81 -1.66
N ARG A 17 -12.87 0.61 -1.92
CA ARG A 17 -13.70 1.56 -2.67
C ARG A 17 -14.42 2.48 -1.69
N GLY A 18 -14.54 3.77 -2.05
CA GLY A 18 -14.84 4.91 -1.17
C GLY A 18 -16.20 4.98 -0.46
N ARG A 19 -16.82 3.86 -0.12
CA ARG A 19 -17.94 3.82 0.84
C ARG A 19 -17.47 3.56 2.27
N ASP A 20 -16.30 2.91 2.43
CA ASP A 20 -15.78 2.50 3.73
C ASP A 20 -14.76 3.48 4.33
N PHE A 21 -14.25 4.44 3.56
CA PHE A 21 -13.22 5.39 4.01
C PHE A 21 -13.45 6.79 3.43
N ILE A 22 -13.54 7.79 4.31
CA ILE A 22 -13.44 9.21 3.94
C ILE A 22 -11.95 9.49 3.70
N HIS A 23 -11.58 9.75 2.44
CA HIS A 23 -10.21 10.08 2.09
C HIS A 23 -9.86 11.47 2.66
N PRO A 24 -8.84 11.58 3.54
CA PRO A 24 -8.41 12.89 4.04
C PRO A 24 -7.71 13.73 2.96
N GLY A 25 -7.18 13.10 1.90
CA GLY A 25 -6.43 13.74 0.83
C GLY A 25 -7.24 14.04 -0.43
N THR A 26 -6.88 15.13 -1.11
CA THR A 26 -7.41 15.51 -2.42
C THR A 26 -6.51 14.98 -3.56
N GLY A 27 -6.71 13.73 -3.98
CA GLY A 27 -5.88 13.13 -5.05
C GLY A 27 -6.61 12.15 -5.99
N HIS A 28 -6.12 12.07 -7.23
CA HIS A 28 -6.44 11.01 -8.20
C HIS A 28 -5.30 10.00 -8.19
N PHE A 29 -5.50 8.85 -7.54
CA PHE A 29 -4.48 7.80 -7.44
C PHE A 29 -4.89 6.57 -8.22
N THR A 30 -3.90 5.84 -8.72
CA THR A 30 -4.10 4.55 -9.39
C THR A 30 -3.01 3.59 -8.94
N CYS A 31 -3.08 2.33 -9.36
CA CYS A 31 -2.04 1.36 -9.03
C CYS A 31 -0.67 1.69 -9.66
N THR A 32 -0.57 2.66 -10.57
CA THR A 32 0.71 3.14 -11.14
C THR A 32 1.28 4.36 -10.43
N SER A 33 0.55 4.95 -9.47
CA SER A 33 1.05 6.06 -8.64
C SER A 33 2.32 5.66 -7.88
N LYS A 34 3.25 6.61 -7.73
CA LYS A 34 4.53 6.48 -7.03
C LYS A 34 4.64 7.56 -5.95
N TYR A 35 5.55 7.37 -4.99
CA TYR A 35 5.78 8.32 -3.89
C TYR A 35 4.48 8.56 -3.10
N VAL A 36 3.93 7.49 -2.54
CA VAL A 36 2.65 7.56 -1.83
C VAL A 36 2.73 6.92 -0.46
N ILE A 37 1.86 7.38 0.43
CA ILE A 37 1.50 6.72 1.68
C ILE A 37 0.23 5.91 1.40
N TYR A 38 0.26 4.62 1.76
CA TYR A 38 -0.84 3.70 1.54
C TYR A 38 -1.19 2.96 2.84
N ALA A 39 -2.44 2.52 2.94
CA ALA A 39 -2.91 1.65 4.00
C ALA A 39 -3.21 0.25 3.44
N LEU A 40 -2.87 -0.78 4.20
CA LEU A 40 -3.34 -2.15 4.01
C LEU A 40 -4.28 -2.50 5.17
N THR A 41 -5.40 -3.14 4.88
CA THR A 41 -6.35 -3.60 5.89
C THR A 41 -6.40 -5.11 5.88
N CYS A 42 -6.10 -5.70 7.04
CA CYS A 42 -6.27 -7.12 7.32
C CYS A 42 -7.75 -7.48 7.48
N PRO A 43 -8.19 -8.69 7.10
CA PRO A 43 -9.53 -9.19 7.45
C PRO A 43 -9.81 -9.20 8.96
N CYS A 44 -8.75 -9.25 9.78
CA CYS A 44 -8.78 -9.20 11.23
C CYS A 44 -8.98 -7.78 11.82
N GLY A 45 -9.12 -6.76 10.98
CA GLY A 45 -9.36 -5.37 11.40
C GLY A 45 -8.09 -4.54 11.65
N TYR A 46 -6.91 -5.16 11.68
CA TYR A 46 -5.64 -4.42 11.77
C TYR A 46 -5.37 -3.66 10.47
N ILE A 47 -4.84 -2.44 10.62
CA ILE A 47 -4.45 -1.58 9.52
C ILE A 47 -2.95 -1.41 9.59
N TYR A 48 -2.27 -1.55 8.46
CA TYR A 48 -0.86 -1.25 8.33
C TYR A 48 -0.70 -0.01 7.46
N ILE A 49 0.13 0.94 7.87
CA ILE A 49 0.45 2.14 7.09
C ILE A 49 1.88 2.04 6.59
N GLY A 50 2.04 2.18 5.28
CA GLY A 50 3.33 2.09 4.62
C GLY A 50 3.57 3.21 3.64
N GLU A 51 4.85 3.49 3.42
CA GLU A 51 5.33 4.44 2.43
C GLU A 51 5.96 3.69 1.24
N THR A 52 5.82 4.21 0.03
CA THR A 52 6.50 3.64 -1.13
C THR A 52 6.96 4.69 -2.14
N THR A 53 8.21 4.58 -2.57
CA THR A 53 8.76 5.29 -3.75
C THR A 53 8.38 4.59 -5.06
N GLN A 54 8.16 3.28 -4.99
CA GLN A 54 7.79 2.44 -6.13
C GLN A 54 6.31 2.61 -6.51
N MET A 55 5.93 2.06 -7.66
CA MET A 55 4.52 1.99 -8.03
C MET A 55 3.74 1.18 -7.00
N VAL A 56 2.53 1.63 -6.65
CA VAL A 56 1.66 0.93 -5.70
C VAL A 56 1.49 -0.54 -6.09
N LYS A 57 1.20 -0.86 -7.36
CA LYS A 57 1.06 -2.25 -7.82
C LYS A 57 2.28 -3.13 -7.50
N SER A 58 3.49 -2.57 -7.63
CA SER A 58 4.73 -3.30 -7.38
C SER A 58 4.91 -3.56 -5.89
N ARG A 59 4.63 -2.57 -5.04
CA ARG A 59 4.70 -2.74 -3.58
C ARG A 59 3.67 -3.74 -3.07
N ILE A 60 2.43 -3.68 -3.58
CA ILE A 60 1.39 -4.66 -3.24
C ILE A 60 1.81 -6.07 -3.68
N SER A 61 2.35 -6.23 -4.88
CA SER A 61 2.86 -7.53 -5.35
C SER A 61 4.01 -8.06 -4.48
N GLN A 62 4.87 -7.18 -3.97
CA GLN A 62 5.96 -7.55 -3.07
C GLN A 62 5.41 -8.08 -1.73
N HIS A 63 4.45 -7.38 -1.13
CA HIS A 63 3.77 -7.86 0.09
C HIS A 63 3.11 -9.21 -0.13
N LYS A 64 2.35 -9.38 -1.22
CA LYS A 64 1.71 -10.67 -1.54
C LYS A 64 2.74 -11.80 -1.69
N SER A 65 3.82 -11.54 -2.41
CA SER A 65 4.90 -12.52 -2.59
C SER A 65 5.56 -12.87 -1.26
N SER A 66 5.83 -11.89 -0.40
CA SER A 66 6.44 -12.11 0.91
C SER A 66 5.57 -13.01 1.80
N ILE A 67 4.26 -12.76 1.84
CA ILE A 67 3.29 -13.58 2.58
C ILE A 67 3.28 -15.01 2.03
N ASN A 68 3.13 -15.17 0.72
CA ASN A 68 3.02 -16.48 0.08
C ASN A 68 4.32 -17.32 0.22
N LEU A 69 5.47 -16.66 0.32
CA LEU A 69 6.76 -17.32 0.55
C LEU A 69 7.07 -17.53 2.04
N GLY A 70 6.20 -17.11 2.96
CA GLY A 70 6.44 -17.23 4.40
C GLY A 70 7.59 -16.34 4.90
N ASN A 71 7.96 -15.29 4.16
CA ASN A 71 9.10 -14.43 4.50
C ASN A 71 8.69 -13.39 5.55
N ASP A 72 9.15 -13.55 6.78
CA ASP A 72 8.79 -12.74 7.95
C ASP A 72 9.56 -11.41 8.08
N ARG A 73 10.42 -11.07 7.10
CA ARG A 73 11.20 -9.82 7.12
C ARG A 73 10.32 -8.57 7.03
N LEU A 74 9.16 -8.68 6.38
CA LEU A 74 8.16 -7.62 6.34
C LEU A 74 7.15 -7.83 7.45
N LEU A 75 6.84 -6.76 8.20
CA LEU A 75 5.86 -6.79 9.27
C LEU A 75 4.53 -7.37 8.80
N VAL A 76 4.00 -6.87 7.69
CA VAL A 76 2.75 -7.35 7.08
C VAL A 76 2.81 -8.86 6.83
N SER A 77 3.92 -9.34 6.28
CA SER A 77 4.09 -10.76 5.99
C SER A 77 4.10 -11.60 7.27
N LYS A 78 4.88 -11.18 8.26
CA LYS A 78 4.94 -11.83 9.57
C LYS A 78 3.56 -11.96 10.20
N HIS A 79 2.79 -10.87 10.25
CA HIS A 79 1.44 -10.89 10.82
C HIS A 79 0.49 -11.82 10.06
N PHE A 80 0.52 -11.81 8.73
CA PHE A 80 -0.33 -12.70 7.94
C PHE A 80 0.02 -14.17 8.19
N ASN A 81 1.31 -14.48 8.29
CA ASN A 81 1.76 -15.83 8.61
C ASN A 81 1.36 -16.25 10.03
N ASP A 82 1.57 -15.38 11.02
CA ASP A 82 1.25 -15.64 12.43
C ASP A 82 -0.26 -15.86 12.65
N MET A 83 -1.10 -15.12 11.91
CA MET A 83 -2.56 -15.20 11.99
C MET A 83 -3.18 -16.23 11.03
N GLY A 84 -2.37 -16.91 10.21
CA GLY A 84 -2.86 -17.85 9.19
C GLY A 84 -3.73 -17.20 8.10
N HIS A 85 -3.45 -15.94 7.77
CA HIS A 85 -4.14 -15.18 6.74
C HIS A 85 -3.45 -15.31 5.38
N ASN A 86 -4.22 -15.16 4.31
CA ASN A 86 -3.74 -15.22 2.94
C ASN A 86 -3.56 -13.81 2.34
N ALA A 87 -2.56 -13.68 1.47
CA ALA A 87 -2.23 -12.45 0.75
C ALA A 87 -3.38 -11.82 -0.05
N ASP A 88 -4.34 -12.61 -0.52
CA ASP A 88 -5.50 -12.11 -1.26
C ASP A 88 -6.64 -11.60 -0.36
N GLN A 89 -6.52 -11.77 0.96
CA GLN A 89 -7.53 -11.31 1.91
C GLN A 89 -7.35 -9.85 2.32
N PHE A 90 -6.16 -9.27 2.14
CA PHE A 90 -5.96 -7.86 2.47
C PHE A 90 -6.52 -6.94 1.39
N LYS A 91 -7.00 -5.78 1.82
CA LYS A 91 -7.37 -4.68 0.93
C LYS A 91 -6.41 -3.51 1.10
N PHE A 92 -6.33 -2.62 0.12
CA PHE A 92 -5.45 -1.47 0.18
C PHE A 92 -6.05 -0.19 -0.39
N ILE A 93 -5.50 0.94 0.04
CA ILE A 93 -5.87 2.26 -0.43
C ILE A 93 -4.68 3.22 -0.36
N VAL A 94 -4.63 4.20 -1.26
CA VAL A 94 -3.67 5.30 -1.15
C VAL A 94 -4.28 6.40 -0.31
N LEU A 95 -3.56 6.81 0.74
CA LEU A 95 -3.98 7.88 1.64
C LEU A 95 -3.53 9.24 1.13
N GLU A 96 -2.25 9.35 0.73
CA GLU A 96 -1.64 10.61 0.35
C GLU A 96 -0.51 10.39 -0.68
N GLY A 97 -0.32 11.37 -1.57
CA GLY A 97 0.84 11.45 -2.45
C GLY A 97 1.87 12.42 -1.89
N ILE A 98 3.13 12.00 -1.85
CA ILE A 98 4.24 12.79 -1.31
C ILE A 98 4.70 13.80 -2.38
N PRO A 99 4.66 15.11 -2.09
CA PRO A 99 5.02 16.14 -3.06
C PRO A 99 6.51 16.14 -3.40
N PRO A 100 6.90 16.71 -4.57
CA PRO A 100 8.30 16.92 -4.90
C PRO A 100 9.01 17.79 -3.88
N LEU A 101 10.24 17.40 -3.54
CA LEU A 101 11.14 18.29 -2.82
C LEU A 101 11.48 19.46 -3.74
N LYS A 102 11.18 20.69 -3.28
CA LYS A 102 11.34 21.93 -4.06
C LYS A 102 12.81 22.28 -4.39
N TYR A 103 13.79 21.61 -3.74
CA TYR A 103 15.22 21.97 -3.81
C TYR A 103 16.13 20.74 -3.99
N GLY A 104 16.04 20.06 -5.13
CA GLY A 104 17.07 19.09 -5.58
C GLY A 104 17.36 17.89 -4.65
N GLY A 105 16.58 17.69 -3.59
CA GLY A 105 16.73 16.57 -2.67
C GLY A 105 16.20 15.28 -3.30
N ASP A 106 16.94 14.20 -3.12
CA ASP A 106 16.51 12.87 -3.55
C ASP A 106 15.29 12.42 -2.74
N ARG A 107 14.18 12.13 -3.42
CA ARG A 107 12.92 11.70 -2.75
C ARG A 107 13.09 10.36 -2.03
N GLU A 108 14.02 9.50 -2.46
CA GLU A 108 14.23 8.19 -1.83
C GLU A 108 14.87 8.34 -0.45
N GLN A 109 15.73 9.33 -0.23
CA GLN A 109 16.34 9.57 1.08
C GLN A 109 15.37 10.03 2.18
N LYS A 110 14.26 10.69 1.84
CA LYS A 110 13.21 11.05 2.81
C LYS A 110 12.25 9.90 3.10
N LEU A 111 12.14 8.96 2.18
CA LEU A 111 11.33 7.74 2.30
C LEU A 111 12.19 6.60 2.87
N LYS A 112 12.79 6.83 4.04
CA LYS A 112 13.38 5.73 4.82
C LYS A 112 12.23 4.88 5.33
N GLN A 113 11.96 3.79 4.62
CA GLN A 113 10.89 2.81 4.85
C GLN A 113 10.52 2.70 6.34
N ARG A 114 9.57 3.51 6.79
CA ARG A 114 9.00 3.38 8.12
C ARG A 114 7.73 2.57 7.96
N GLU A 115 7.82 1.33 8.40
CA GLU A 115 6.73 0.38 8.39
C GLU A 115 6.14 0.37 9.81
N GLU A 116 4.92 0.87 9.98
CA GLU A 116 4.28 0.96 11.30
C GLU A 116 2.91 0.27 11.28
N TRP A 117 2.57 -0.38 12.40
CA TRP A 117 1.26 -0.97 12.68
C TRP A 117 0.30 0.06 13.27
#